data_AF-Q4D7C1-F1
#
_entry.id   AF-Q4D7C1-F1
#
_cell.length_a   1.000
_cell.length_b   1.000
_cell.length_c   1.000
_cell.angle_alpha   90.00
_cell.angle_beta   90.00
_cell.angle_gamma   90.00
#
_symmetry.space_group_name_H-M   'P 1'
#
loop_
_entity.id
_entity.type
_entity.pdbx_description
1 polymer ?
#
loop_
_entity_poly.entity_id
_entity_poly.type
_entity_poly.pdbx_seq_one_letter_code
_entity_poly.pdbx_strand_id
1 'polypeptide(L)'
;MSRHHFCSAVPLLLVVVMMCCNTCGPAAAEDSNSGDVRLPQRVGVFLPQKTSVLPKEGAGPGDVRDAFVSPSIVSAGGVIVALAEGRKWHSAPQHPAAKTLAIDIVAGYLNATEPWSSMVAYITSSKWNAHTVFDRETPKDGLGMAILPTSLSKGNELFLLVGSSYFVFDPTTQHWIEGGGDIHLVKGEV
;
A
#
# COMPACT_ATOMS: atom_id res chain seq x y z
N MET A 1 22.01 35.97 1.27
CA MET A 1 21.08 36.29 2.38
C MET A 1 19.65 36.16 1.86
N SER A 2 18.95 35.09 2.25
CA SER A 2 17.48 35.05 2.31
C SER A 2 17.14 33.79 3.11
N ARG A 3 16.54 34.00 4.28
CA ARG A 3 16.28 33.02 5.33
C ARG A 3 14.78 33.08 5.62
N HIS A 4 14.13 31.92 5.55
CA HIS A 4 12.79 31.58 6.08
C HIS A 4 11.63 32.32 5.35
N HIS A 5 10.48 31.70 5.05
CA HIS A 5 9.48 31.19 5.98
C HIS A 5 8.49 30.26 5.24
N PHE A 6 8.27 29.03 5.72
CA PHE A 6 7.02 28.29 5.51
C PHE A 6 6.74 27.41 6.74
N CYS A 7 6.48 28.07 7.87
CA CYS A 7 5.89 27.49 9.08
C CYS A 7 4.46 28.03 9.21
N SER A 8 3.46 27.49 8.51
CA SER A 8 2.06 27.90 8.79
C SER A 8 0.97 27.01 8.17
N ALA A 9 1.09 25.69 8.26
CA ALA A 9 -0.01 24.80 7.84
C ALA A 9 -0.39 23.74 8.89
N VAL A 10 0.54 23.38 9.78
CA VAL A 10 0.33 22.35 10.80
C VAL A 10 -0.54 22.82 12.00
N PRO A 11 -0.56 24.10 12.42
CA PRO A 11 -1.46 24.52 13.52
C PRO A 11 -2.93 24.62 13.12
N LEU A 12 -3.24 24.83 11.83
CA LEU A 12 -4.59 25.10 11.35
C LEU A 12 -5.50 23.85 11.37
N LEU A 13 -4.94 22.66 11.17
CA LEU A 13 -5.68 21.40 11.26
C LEU A 13 -6.05 21.01 12.69
N LEU A 14 -5.26 21.43 13.69
CA LEU A 14 -5.52 21.15 15.11
C LEU A 14 -6.57 22.10 15.72
N VAL A 15 -6.67 23.34 15.23
CA VAL A 15 -7.66 24.33 15.72
C VAL A 15 -9.07 24.04 15.18
N VAL A 16 -9.19 23.55 13.94
CA VAL A 16 -10.50 23.21 13.34
C VAL A 16 -11.17 22.02 14.04
N VAL A 17 -10.40 21.08 14.61
CA VAL A 17 -10.94 19.92 15.32
C VAL A 17 -11.42 20.27 16.75
N MET A 18 -10.86 21.30 17.39
CA MET A 18 -11.26 21.69 18.75
C MET A 18 -12.38 22.74 18.82
N MET A 19 -12.63 23.51 17.74
CA MET A 19 -13.69 24.53 17.74
C MET A 19 -15.09 24.01 17.36
N CYS A 20 -15.20 22.78 16.81
CA CYS A 20 -16.50 22.18 16.51
C CYS A 20 -17.21 21.53 17.71
N CYS A 21 -16.62 21.58 18.92
CA CYS A 21 -17.09 20.80 20.06
C CYS A 21 -17.72 21.62 21.21
N ASN A 22 -17.99 22.92 21.05
CA ASN A 22 -18.22 23.79 22.23
C ASN A 22 -19.47 24.69 22.25
N THR A 23 -20.50 24.45 21.46
CA THR A 23 -21.73 25.27 21.56
C THR A 23 -22.98 24.56 21.02
N CYS A 24 -23.62 23.73 21.84
CA CYS A 24 -25.06 23.49 21.70
C CYS A 24 -25.66 23.08 23.06
N GLY A 25 -26.54 23.93 23.59
CA GLY A 25 -27.22 23.73 24.87
C GLY A 25 -28.18 22.53 24.85
N PRO A 26 -28.74 22.17 26.02
CA PRO A 26 -29.48 20.92 26.19
C PRO A 26 -30.81 21.02 25.46
N ALA A 27 -30.87 20.48 24.25
CA ALA A 27 -32.12 20.13 23.59
C ALA A 27 -32.50 18.71 24.06
N ALA A 28 -33.65 18.59 24.71
CA ALA A 28 -34.25 17.30 25.03
C ALA A 28 -34.51 16.55 23.71
N ALA A 29 -33.74 15.50 23.45
CA ALA A 29 -33.91 14.64 22.29
C ALA A 29 -34.33 13.26 22.77
N GLU A 30 -35.48 12.83 22.26
CA GLU A 30 -36.12 11.54 22.45
C GLU A 30 -35.13 10.37 22.31
N ASP A 31 -35.39 9.32 23.10
CA ASP A 31 -34.84 7.98 22.94
C ASP A 31 -35.08 7.50 21.49
N SER A 32 -34.11 7.79 20.62
CA SER A 32 -34.05 7.21 19.30
C SER A 32 -33.54 5.78 19.47
N ASN A 33 -34.45 4.83 19.24
CA ASN A 33 -34.15 3.41 19.07
C ASN A 33 -32.82 3.26 18.34
N SER A 34 -31.78 2.80 19.04
CA SER A 34 -30.52 2.42 18.42
C SER A 34 -30.78 1.16 17.59
N GLY A 35 -31.27 1.35 16.37
CA GLY A 35 -31.41 0.28 15.40
C GLY A 35 -30.05 -0.39 15.23
N ASP A 36 -30.02 -1.71 15.41
CA ASP A 36 -28.84 -2.58 15.28
C ASP A 36 -27.95 -2.14 14.10
N VAL A 37 -26.89 -1.39 14.39
CA VAL A 37 -25.85 -1.09 13.40
C VAL A 37 -25.09 -2.39 13.16
N ARG A 38 -25.51 -3.15 12.14
CA ARG A 38 -24.78 -4.34 11.69
C ARG A 38 -23.38 -3.89 11.25
N LEU A 39 -22.36 -4.35 11.99
CA LEU A 39 -20.97 -4.08 11.65
C LEU A 39 -20.66 -4.63 10.25
N PRO A 40 -19.91 -3.88 9.42
CA PRO A 40 -19.52 -4.38 8.10
C PRO A 40 -18.66 -5.64 8.25
N GLN A 41 -18.89 -6.62 7.38
CA GLN A 41 -18.05 -7.80 7.28
C GLN A 41 -16.66 -7.39 6.75
N ARG A 42 -15.59 -7.99 7.30
CA ARG A 42 -14.21 -7.67 6.96
C ARG A 42 -13.39 -8.94 6.80
N VAL A 43 -12.40 -8.90 5.91
CA VAL A 43 -11.39 -9.94 5.74
C VAL A 43 -10.03 -9.29 5.50
N GLY A 44 -8.98 -9.85 6.10
CA GLY A 44 -7.61 -9.41 5.85
C GLY A 44 -7.10 -9.95 4.53
N VAL A 45 -6.91 -9.08 3.54
CA VAL A 45 -6.47 -9.45 2.18
C VAL A 45 -4.96 -9.71 2.15
N PHE A 46 -4.16 -8.80 2.72
CA PHE A 46 -2.72 -8.96 2.87
C PHE A 46 -2.33 -8.90 4.34
N LEU A 47 -1.70 -9.97 4.83
CA LEU A 47 -1.34 -10.13 6.23
C LEU A 47 0.19 -10.19 6.35
N PRO A 48 0.82 -9.26 7.08
CA PRO A 48 2.27 -9.27 7.31
C PRO A 48 2.74 -10.63 7.82
N GLN A 49 3.91 -11.07 7.35
CA GLN A 49 4.53 -12.34 7.76
C GLN A 49 3.65 -13.58 7.53
N LYS A 50 2.60 -13.49 6.71
CA LYS A 50 1.65 -14.57 6.46
C LYS A 50 1.25 -14.71 5.00
N THR A 51 0.89 -13.62 4.33
CA THR A 51 0.57 -13.69 2.89
C THR A 51 1.84 -13.88 2.08
N SER A 52 1.91 -14.97 1.32
CA SER A 52 2.98 -15.24 0.36
C SER A 52 2.85 -14.30 -0.85
N VAL A 53 3.95 -13.64 -1.21
CA VAL A 53 4.09 -12.79 -2.38
C VAL A 53 4.96 -13.51 -3.38
N LEU A 54 4.36 -13.88 -4.52
CA LEU A 54 5.06 -14.51 -5.63
C LEU A 54 5.82 -13.45 -6.45
N PRO A 55 7.06 -13.72 -6.85
CA PRO A 55 7.81 -12.80 -7.71
C PRO A 55 7.16 -12.68 -9.09
N LYS A 56 7.49 -11.59 -9.79
CA LYS A 56 7.14 -11.41 -11.19
C LYS A 56 7.66 -12.60 -12.02
N GLU A 57 6.87 -13.04 -13.01
CA GLU A 57 7.24 -14.12 -13.94
C GLU A 57 7.52 -15.50 -13.33
N GLY A 58 7.08 -15.75 -12.08
CA GLY A 58 7.29 -17.05 -11.43
C GLY A 58 8.76 -17.35 -11.15
N ALA A 59 9.60 -16.32 -11.04
CA ALA A 59 11.05 -16.38 -10.92
C ALA A 59 11.61 -17.04 -9.63
N GLY A 60 10.77 -17.69 -8.82
CA GLY A 60 11.21 -18.32 -7.59
C GLY A 60 10.09 -18.62 -6.59
N PRO A 61 10.45 -19.15 -5.41
CA PRO A 61 9.49 -19.33 -4.33
C PRO A 61 8.91 -17.98 -3.90
N GLY A 62 7.66 -18.01 -3.44
CA GLY A 62 7.06 -16.85 -2.78
C GLY A 62 7.77 -16.51 -1.47
N ASP A 63 7.66 -15.25 -1.08
CA ASP A 63 8.23 -14.73 0.16
C ASP A 63 7.22 -13.83 0.87
N VAL A 64 7.39 -13.61 2.17
CA VAL A 64 6.49 -12.78 2.97
C VAL A 64 6.98 -11.33 3.04
N ARG A 65 6.08 -10.43 3.44
CA ARG A 65 6.40 -9.01 3.65
C ARG A 65 6.25 -8.64 5.13
N ASP A 66 7.06 -7.70 5.59
CA ASP A 66 7.01 -7.16 6.95
C ASP A 66 5.80 -6.25 7.17
N ALA A 67 5.32 -5.60 6.11
CA ALA A 67 4.13 -4.77 6.15
C ALA A 67 3.45 -4.68 4.77
N PHE A 68 2.15 -4.38 4.81
CA PHE A 68 1.38 -3.94 3.64
C PHE A 68 0.74 -2.59 3.94
N VAL A 69 0.98 -1.58 3.10
CA VAL A 69 0.48 -0.22 3.30
C VAL A 69 0.04 0.43 1.98
N SER A 70 -0.53 1.63 2.06
CA SER A 70 -0.97 2.41 0.87
C SER A 70 -1.87 1.59 -0.06
N PRO A 71 -3.04 1.11 0.41
CA PRO A 71 -3.89 0.24 -0.39
C PRO A 71 -4.48 0.97 -1.61
N SER A 72 -4.60 0.25 -2.72
CA SER A 72 -5.37 0.61 -3.91
C SER A 72 -6.33 -0.53 -4.26
N ILE A 73 -7.44 -0.21 -4.90
CA ILE A 73 -8.37 -1.23 -5.38
C ILE A 73 -9.05 -0.78 -6.66
N VAL A 74 -9.37 -1.74 -7.51
CA VAL A 74 -9.91 -1.50 -8.83
C VAL A 74 -10.63 -2.76 -9.33
N SER A 75 -11.60 -2.57 -10.22
CA SER A 75 -12.30 -3.65 -10.91
C SER A 75 -12.20 -3.45 -12.41
N ALA A 76 -11.77 -4.48 -13.14
CA ALA A 76 -11.63 -4.48 -14.60
C ALA A 76 -11.94 -5.89 -15.13
N GLY A 77 -12.67 -6.01 -16.23
CA GLY A 77 -12.93 -7.30 -16.89
C GLY A 77 -13.59 -8.39 -16.02
N GLY A 78 -14.30 -8.02 -14.95
CA GLY A 78 -14.87 -9.00 -14.01
C GLY A 78 -13.89 -9.51 -12.95
N VAL A 79 -12.72 -8.88 -12.78
CA VAL A 79 -11.76 -9.16 -11.72
C VAL A 79 -11.58 -7.93 -10.84
N ILE A 80 -11.64 -8.13 -9.53
CA ILE A 80 -11.22 -7.16 -8.52
C ILE A 80 -9.73 -7.37 -8.28
N VAL A 81 -8.94 -6.30 -8.40
CA VAL A 81 -7.52 -6.29 -8.08
C VAL A 81 -7.32 -5.45 -6.84
N ALA A 82 -6.88 -6.09 -5.75
CA ALA A 82 -6.44 -5.41 -4.54
C ALA A 82 -4.94 -5.17 -4.64
N LEU A 83 -4.48 -3.94 -4.45
CA LEU A 83 -3.07 -3.57 -4.50
C LEU A 83 -2.60 -2.95 -3.18
N ALA A 84 -1.31 -3.10 -2.89
CA ALA A 84 -0.66 -2.44 -1.77
C ALA A 84 0.85 -2.33 -2.03
N GLU A 85 1.51 -1.47 -1.27
CA GLU A 85 2.95 -1.57 -1.09
C GLU A 85 3.26 -2.82 -0.25
N GLY A 86 4.07 -3.74 -0.78
CA GLY A 86 4.67 -4.84 -0.03
C GLY A 86 6.05 -4.43 0.47
N ARG A 87 6.19 -4.20 1.78
CA ARG A 87 7.42 -3.69 2.38
C ARG A 87 8.24 -4.82 3.01
N LYS A 88 9.54 -4.84 2.75
CA LYS A 88 10.48 -5.77 3.39
C LYS A 88 11.75 -5.05 3.84
N TRP A 89 12.18 -5.31 5.07
CA TRP A 89 13.44 -4.80 5.59
C TRP A 89 14.63 -5.53 4.96
N HIS A 90 15.62 -4.75 4.56
CA HIS A 90 16.89 -5.24 4.05
C HIS A 90 18.04 -4.63 4.85
N SER A 91 19.01 -5.45 5.23
CA SER A 91 20.26 -5.04 5.86
C SER A 91 21.38 -5.08 4.82
N ALA A 92 22.23 -4.06 4.77
CA ALA A 92 23.41 -4.11 3.92
C ALA A 92 24.32 -5.30 4.33
N PRO A 93 24.85 -6.11 3.38
CA PRO A 93 25.55 -7.35 3.70
C PRO A 93 26.70 -7.22 4.70
N GLN A 94 27.43 -6.09 4.66
CA GLN A 94 28.58 -5.82 5.53
C GLN A 94 28.25 -4.86 6.70
N HIS A 95 27.07 -4.24 6.69
CA HIS A 95 26.65 -3.28 7.70
C HIS A 95 25.22 -3.60 8.17
N PRO A 96 25.03 -4.64 9.00
CA PRO A 96 23.70 -5.11 9.41
C PRO A 96 22.83 -4.05 10.10
N ALA A 97 23.46 -3.04 10.71
CA ALA A 97 22.81 -1.89 11.34
C ALA A 97 22.20 -0.92 10.31
N ALA A 98 22.73 -0.86 9.09
CA ALA A 98 22.20 -0.04 8.02
C ALA A 98 21.03 -0.75 7.33
N LYS A 99 19.85 -0.61 7.93
CA LYS A 99 18.59 -1.15 7.39
C LYS A 99 17.88 -0.13 6.53
N THR A 100 17.29 -0.60 5.43
CA THR A 100 16.31 0.18 4.65
C THR A 100 15.20 -0.74 4.16
N LEU A 101 14.15 -0.16 3.57
CA LEU A 101 13.03 -0.90 3.01
C LEU A 101 13.25 -1.12 1.51
N ALA A 102 13.11 -2.37 1.07
CA ALA A 102 12.71 -2.68 -0.29
C ALA A 102 11.18 -2.63 -0.34
N ILE A 103 10.64 -1.93 -1.34
CA ILE A 103 9.19 -1.75 -1.49
C ILE A 103 8.81 -2.05 -2.94
N ASP A 104 7.96 -3.05 -3.12
CA ASP A 104 7.35 -3.38 -4.41
C ASP A 104 5.85 -3.14 -4.33
N ILE A 105 5.18 -2.97 -5.47
CA ILE A 105 3.73 -3.04 -5.53
C ILE A 105 3.31 -4.49 -5.69
N VAL A 106 2.45 -4.95 -4.79
CA VAL A 106 1.84 -6.27 -4.82
C VAL A 106 0.38 -6.19 -5.21
N ALA A 107 -0.14 -7.24 -5.84
CA ALA A 107 -1.55 -7.39 -6.16
C ALA A 107 -2.10 -8.75 -5.78
N GLY A 108 -3.38 -8.78 -5.42
CA GLY A 108 -4.18 -9.98 -5.24
C GLY A 108 -5.42 -9.90 -6.12
N TYR A 109 -5.81 -11.02 -6.70
CA TYR A 109 -6.86 -11.08 -7.73
C TYR A 109 -8.06 -11.86 -7.22
N LEU A 110 -9.25 -11.28 -7.35
CA LEU A 110 -10.52 -11.88 -6.95
C LEU A 110 -11.48 -11.85 -8.13
N ASN A 111 -12.22 -12.92 -8.34
CA ASN A 111 -13.31 -12.90 -9.30
C ASN A 111 -14.44 -12.00 -8.77
N ALA A 112 -14.78 -10.94 -9.51
CA ALA A 112 -15.80 -9.96 -9.13
C ALA A 112 -17.22 -10.55 -9.15
N THR A 113 -17.44 -11.68 -9.81
CA THR A 113 -18.77 -12.32 -9.91
C THR A 113 -19.07 -13.24 -8.73
N GLU A 114 -18.07 -13.60 -7.92
CA GLU A 114 -18.25 -14.50 -6.78
C GLU A 114 -19.00 -13.80 -5.64
N PRO A 115 -19.86 -14.51 -4.88
CA PRO A 115 -20.44 -13.94 -3.67
C PRO A 115 -19.36 -13.71 -2.60
N TRP A 116 -19.63 -12.78 -1.67
CA TRP A 116 -18.72 -12.43 -0.58
C TRP A 116 -18.18 -13.65 0.19
N SER A 117 -19.03 -14.65 0.48
CA SER A 117 -18.63 -15.88 1.15
C SER A 117 -17.57 -16.66 0.38
N SER A 118 -17.70 -16.77 -0.94
CA SER A 118 -16.70 -17.40 -1.82
C SER A 118 -15.40 -16.61 -1.85
N MET A 119 -15.47 -15.27 -1.95
CA MET A 119 -14.28 -14.43 -1.91
C MET A 119 -13.51 -14.58 -0.59
N VAL A 120 -14.21 -14.55 0.56
CA VAL A 120 -13.62 -14.75 1.89
C VAL A 120 -13.02 -16.16 2.02
N ALA A 121 -13.73 -17.19 1.55
CA ALA A 121 -13.22 -18.56 1.58
C ALA A 121 -11.93 -18.69 0.75
N TYR A 122 -11.85 -18.01 -0.40
CA TYR A 122 -10.65 -18.00 -1.22
C TYR A 122 -9.48 -17.27 -0.54
N ILE A 123 -9.68 -16.04 -0.05
CA ILE A 123 -8.66 -15.23 0.64
C ILE A 123 -8.09 -15.93 1.88
N THR A 124 -8.94 -16.67 2.60
CA THR A 124 -8.53 -17.38 3.83
C THR A 124 -7.95 -18.77 3.57
N SER A 125 -8.01 -19.25 2.32
CA SER A 125 -7.41 -20.54 1.94
C SER A 125 -5.89 -20.45 1.78
N SER A 126 -5.22 -21.61 1.78
CA SER A 126 -3.79 -21.71 1.46
C SER A 126 -3.45 -21.40 -0.01
N LYS A 127 -4.45 -21.23 -0.87
CA LYS A 127 -4.26 -20.90 -2.29
C LYS A 127 -4.08 -19.39 -2.51
N TRP A 128 -4.49 -18.56 -1.55
CA TRP A 128 -4.35 -17.12 -1.65
C TRP A 128 -2.88 -16.70 -1.64
N ASN A 129 -2.46 -16.03 -2.70
CA ASN A 129 -1.14 -15.43 -2.82
C ASN A 129 -1.28 -14.03 -3.41
N ALA A 130 -0.38 -13.14 -3.00
CA ALA A 130 -0.15 -11.88 -3.69
C ALA A 130 0.92 -12.08 -4.77
N HIS A 131 0.99 -11.16 -5.72
CA HIS A 131 1.97 -11.16 -6.80
C HIS A 131 2.66 -9.81 -6.87
N THR A 132 3.98 -9.77 -7.00
CA THR A 132 4.68 -8.53 -7.36
C THR A 132 4.26 -8.12 -8.76
N VAL A 133 3.62 -6.95 -8.90
CA VAL A 133 3.16 -6.41 -10.18
C VAL A 133 4.01 -5.24 -10.69
N PHE A 134 4.73 -4.58 -9.78
CA PHE A 134 5.70 -3.56 -10.14
C PHE A 134 6.82 -3.53 -9.10
N ASP A 135 8.04 -3.64 -9.58
CA ASP A 135 9.29 -3.46 -8.88
C ASP A 135 10.16 -2.46 -9.66
N ARG A 136 10.92 -1.63 -8.94
CA ARG A 136 11.80 -0.65 -9.57
C ARG A 136 13.12 -1.32 -9.92
N GLU A 137 13.46 -1.33 -11.21
CA GLU A 137 14.82 -1.66 -11.67
C GLU A 137 15.85 -0.78 -10.96
N THR A 138 16.93 -1.39 -10.47
CA THR A 138 17.96 -0.71 -9.69
C THR A 138 19.34 -0.82 -10.31
N PRO A 139 20.24 0.13 -10.01
CA PRO A 139 21.68 -0.10 -10.16
C PRO A 139 22.10 -1.35 -9.40
N LYS A 140 23.26 -1.92 -9.77
CA LYS A 140 23.83 -3.10 -9.11
C LYS A 140 23.83 -2.94 -7.58
N ASP A 141 23.36 -3.97 -6.88
CA ASP A 141 23.25 -4.05 -5.42
C ASP A 141 22.31 -3.00 -4.78
N GLY A 142 21.53 -2.28 -5.58
CA GLY A 142 20.53 -1.33 -5.12
C GLY A 142 19.19 -1.97 -4.76
N LEU A 143 18.41 -1.29 -3.93
CA LEU A 143 17.08 -1.73 -3.49
C LEU A 143 15.99 -0.86 -4.12
N GLY A 144 15.00 -1.49 -4.72
CA GLY A 144 13.89 -0.81 -5.38
C GLY A 144 12.90 -0.26 -4.36
N MET A 145 12.36 0.92 -4.66
CA MET A 145 11.25 1.49 -3.95
C MET A 145 10.14 1.84 -4.95
N ALA A 146 8.96 1.29 -4.72
CA ALA A 146 7.72 1.59 -5.42
C ALA A 146 6.63 1.92 -4.39
N ILE A 147 6.05 3.12 -4.48
CA ILE A 147 5.18 3.68 -3.45
C ILE A 147 3.90 4.28 -4.01
N LEU A 148 2.91 4.40 -3.13
CA LEU A 148 1.64 5.09 -3.36
C LEU A 148 0.91 4.60 -4.62
N PRO A 149 0.68 3.28 -4.75
CA PRO A 149 -0.02 2.73 -5.91
C PRO A 149 -1.41 3.34 -6.02
N THR A 150 -1.70 3.96 -7.16
CA THR A 150 -3.02 4.53 -7.48
C THR A 150 -3.58 3.86 -8.72
N SER A 151 -4.66 3.11 -8.58
CA SER A 151 -5.25 2.32 -9.67
C SER A 151 -6.51 2.95 -10.28
N LEU A 152 -6.68 2.78 -11.58
CA LEU A 152 -7.86 3.15 -12.37
C LEU A 152 -8.14 2.07 -13.42
N SER A 153 -9.39 1.82 -13.78
CA SER A 153 -9.74 0.92 -14.90
C SER A 153 -10.50 1.65 -16.01
N LYS A 154 -10.40 1.10 -17.22
CA LYS A 154 -11.19 1.50 -18.39
C LYS A 154 -11.54 0.24 -19.21
N GLY A 155 -12.77 -0.24 -19.05
CA GLY A 155 -13.17 -1.52 -19.64
C GLY A 155 -12.42 -2.69 -18.99
N ASN A 156 -11.67 -3.44 -19.80
CA ASN A 156 -10.82 -4.54 -19.33
C ASN A 156 -9.39 -4.08 -19.02
N GLU A 157 -9.05 -2.83 -19.34
CA GLU A 157 -7.75 -2.27 -19.07
C GLU A 157 -7.66 -1.76 -17.63
N LEU A 158 -6.47 -1.94 -17.05
CA LEU A 158 -6.07 -1.39 -15.78
C LEU A 158 -4.90 -0.43 -15.98
N PHE A 159 -4.92 0.69 -15.27
CA PHE A 159 -3.83 1.64 -15.15
C PHE A 159 -3.40 1.75 -13.69
N LEU A 160 -2.10 1.71 -13.46
CA LEU A 160 -1.49 1.84 -12.15
C LEU A 160 -0.44 2.95 -12.18
N LEU A 161 -0.66 4.02 -11.42
CA LEU A 161 0.31 5.09 -11.20
C LEU A 161 1.14 4.77 -9.95
N VAL A 162 2.47 4.82 -10.08
CA VAL A 162 3.41 4.45 -9.01
C VAL A 162 4.53 5.48 -8.92
N GLY A 163 4.79 6.01 -7.73
CA GLY A 163 6.02 6.73 -7.46
C GLY A 163 7.15 5.73 -7.24
N SER A 164 8.34 5.98 -7.78
CA SER A 164 9.45 5.05 -7.63
C SER A 164 10.78 5.75 -7.42
N SER A 165 11.65 5.12 -6.66
CA SER A 165 13.05 5.50 -6.49
C SER A 165 13.87 4.24 -6.22
N TYR A 166 15.17 4.37 -6.04
CA TYR A 166 16.02 3.28 -5.59
C TYR A 166 16.95 3.76 -4.48
N PHE A 167 17.41 2.83 -3.66
CA PHE A 167 18.50 3.06 -2.72
C PHE A 167 19.78 2.38 -3.18
N VAL A 168 20.90 3.09 -3.09
CA VAL A 168 22.25 2.51 -3.20
C VAL A 168 22.97 2.74 -1.88
N PHE A 169 23.67 1.72 -1.38
CA PHE A 169 24.44 1.85 -0.15
C PHE A 169 25.74 2.62 -0.41
N ASP A 170 25.99 3.68 0.34
CA ASP A 170 27.27 4.38 0.35
C ASP A 170 28.15 3.84 1.49
N PRO A 171 29.25 3.13 1.17
CA PRO A 171 30.14 2.57 2.18
C PRO A 171 30.92 3.64 2.96
N THR A 172 31.06 4.85 2.42
CA THR A 172 31.80 5.95 3.06
C THR A 172 31.01 6.52 4.22
N THR A 173 29.72 6.80 3.98
CA THR A 173 28.81 7.33 5.00
C THR A 173 28.10 6.24 5.79
N GLN A 174 28.17 4.98 5.34
CA GLN A 174 27.46 3.83 5.91
C GLN A 174 25.93 3.99 5.91
N HIS A 175 25.40 4.69 4.91
CA HIS A 175 23.98 4.97 4.77
C HIS A 175 23.46 4.57 3.38
N TRP A 176 22.17 4.27 3.32
CA TRP A 176 21.45 4.12 2.06
C TRP A 176 21.11 5.50 1.52
N ILE A 177 21.48 5.76 0.27
CA ILE A 177 21.21 7.02 -0.43
C ILE A 177 20.11 6.76 -1.46
N GLU A 178 19.05 7.55 -1.39
CA GLU A 178 17.97 7.52 -2.36
C GLU A 178 18.38 8.22 -3.66
N GLY A 179 18.00 7.65 -4.80
CA GLY A 179 18.24 8.22 -6.12
C GLY A 179 17.18 7.82 -7.14
N GLY A 180 17.25 8.44 -8.32
CA GLY A 180 16.44 8.06 -9.48
C GLY A 180 14.93 8.12 -9.28
N GLY A 181 14.46 9.11 -8.52
CA GLY A 181 13.05 9.39 -8.30
C GLY A 181 12.30 9.63 -9.62
N ASP A 182 11.18 8.95 -9.79
CA ASP A 182 10.39 8.93 -11.03
C ASP A 182 8.92 8.57 -10.73
N ILE A 183 8.03 8.75 -11.71
CA ILE A 183 6.63 8.35 -11.65
C ILE A 183 6.30 7.51 -12.89
N HIS A 184 5.80 6.30 -12.66
CA HIS A 184 5.45 5.36 -13.74
C HIS A 184 3.94 5.23 -13.87
N LEU A 185 3.46 5.18 -15.12
CA LEU A 185 2.12 4.72 -15.46
C LEU A 185 2.24 3.33 -16.09
N VAL A 186 1.72 2.32 -15.41
CA VAL A 186 1.74 0.93 -15.86
C VAL A 186 0.37 0.56 -16.37
N LYS A 187 0.30 -0.03 -17.58
CA LYS A 187 -0.94 -0.58 -18.15
C LYS A 187 -0.94 -2.09 -17.96
N GLY A 188 -2.06 -2.64 -17.48
CA GLY A 188 -2.38 -4.05 -17.50
C GLY A 188 -3.72 -4.31 -18.20
N GLU A 189 -4.01 -5.58 -18.44
CA GLU A 189 -5.30 -6.06 -18.96
C GLU A 189 -5.68 -7.32 -18.18
N VAL A 190 -6.98 -7.52 -17.99
CA VAL A 190 -7.56 -8.69 -17.33
C VAL A 190 -8.26 -9.56 -18.37
#